data_AF-A0A9R0Z5I3-F1
#
_entry.id   AF-A0A9R0Z5I3-F1
#
_cell.length_a   1.000
_cell.length_b   1.000
_cell.length_c   1.000
_cell.angle_alpha   90.00
_cell.angle_beta   90.00
_cell.angle_gamma   90.00
#
_symmetry.space_group_name_H-M   'P 1'
#
loop_
_entity.id
_entity.type
_entity.pdbx_description
1 polymer ?
#
loop_
_entity_poly.entity_id
_entity_poly.type
_entity_poly.pdbx_seq_one_letter_code
_entity_poly.pdbx_strand_id
1 'polypeptide(L)'
;MGRGKVELKRIDNKISRQVTFAKRRNGLLKKAYELSLLCDAEVALIIFSARGRLFEFSTSSRMYKTLERYRSCNFNSEATATPETELVTFSTYALDRFNLSFLK
;
A
#
# COMPACT_ATOMS: atom_id res chain seq x y z
N MET A 1 2.53 -27.17 16.83
CA MET A 1 1.61 -26.26 17.55
C MET A 1 0.63 -25.66 16.54
N GLY A 2 -0.66 -25.99 16.62
CA GLY A 2 -1.68 -25.53 15.68
C GLY A 2 -2.02 -24.04 15.85
N ARG A 3 -2.53 -23.41 14.79
CA ARG A 3 -2.94 -22.00 14.79
C ARG A 3 -4.38 -21.91 15.32
N GLY A 4 -4.59 -21.26 16.46
CA GLY A 4 -5.93 -21.01 17.00
C GLY A 4 -6.74 -20.02 16.13
N LYS A 5 -8.07 -20.10 16.22
CA LYS A 5 -8.99 -19.13 15.61
C LYS A 5 -8.76 -17.75 16.25
N VAL A 6 -8.71 -16.70 15.42
CA VAL A 6 -8.55 -15.31 15.86
C VAL A 6 -9.77 -14.52 15.37
N GLU A 7 -10.34 -13.70 16.24
CA GLU A 7 -11.44 -12.80 15.88
C GLU A 7 -10.99 -11.73 14.88
N LEU A 8 -11.87 -11.35 13.95
CA LEU A 8 -11.59 -10.31 12.96
C LEU A 8 -11.87 -8.92 13.56
N LYS A 9 -10.99 -8.51 14.49
CA LYS A 9 -10.98 -7.18 15.09
C LYS A 9 -9.55 -6.67 15.23
N ARG A 10 -9.39 -5.38 15.55
CA ARG A 10 -8.07 -4.80 15.84
C ARG A 10 -7.44 -5.56 17.02
N ILE A 11 -6.19 -6.00 16.86
CA ILE A 11 -5.43 -6.64 17.96
C ILE A 11 -4.95 -5.55 18.91
N ASP A 12 -5.36 -5.59 20.18
CA ASP A 12 -5.02 -4.54 21.14
C ASP A 12 -3.54 -4.59 21.55
N ASN A 13 -3.05 -5.78 21.89
CA ASN A 13 -1.66 -6.00 22.28
C ASN A 13 -0.70 -5.57 21.16
N LYS A 14 0.14 -4.57 21.45
CA LYS A 14 1.05 -3.95 20.47
C LYS A 14 2.07 -4.94 19.90
N ILE A 15 2.60 -5.84 20.72
CA ILE A 15 3.61 -6.84 20.32
C ILE A 15 2.95 -7.88 19.41
N SER A 16 1.82 -8.45 19.84
CA SER A 16 1.06 -9.41 19.03
C SER A 16 0.60 -8.80 17.71
N ARG A 17 0.20 -7.53 17.70
CA ARG A 17 -0.17 -6.78 16.49
C ARG A 17 1.03 -6.62 15.55
N GLN A 18 2.22 -6.27 16.06
CA GLN A 18 3.44 -6.14 15.24
C GLN A 18 3.85 -7.47 14.61
N VAL A 19 3.87 -8.55 15.39
CA VAL A 19 4.19 -9.90 14.88
C VAL A 19 3.15 -10.35 13.85
N THR A 20 1.86 -10.13 14.14
CA THR A 20 0.77 -10.50 13.24
C THR A 20 0.80 -9.69 11.95
N PHE A 21 1.09 -8.39 12.03
CA PHE A 21 1.27 -7.54 10.85
C PHE A 21 2.39 -8.09 9.95
N ALA A 22 3.56 -8.39 10.50
CA ALA A 22 4.67 -8.95 9.73
C ALA A 22 4.28 -10.28 9.05
N LYS A 23 3.65 -11.20 9.79
CA LYS A 23 3.22 -12.51 9.26
C LYS A 23 2.13 -12.37 8.19
N ARG A 24 1.09 -11.56 8.43
CA ARG A 24 -0.02 -11.37 7.49
C ARG A 24 0.41 -10.61 6.25
N ARG A 25 1.23 -9.56 6.39
CA ARG A 25 1.81 -8.81 5.27
C ARG A 25 2.60 -9.75 4.36
N ASN A 26 3.48 -10.57 4.92
CA ASN A 26 4.26 -11.53 4.13
C ASN A 26 3.37 -12.59 3.45
N GLY A 27 2.33 -13.08 4.15
CA GLY A 27 1.36 -14.00 3.55
C GLY A 27 0.55 -13.38 2.39
N LEU A 28 0.15 -12.12 2.55
CA LEU A 28 -0.55 -11.35 1.53
C LEU A 28 0.33 -11.10 0.29
N LEU A 29 1.59 -10.71 0.51
CA LEU A 29 2.57 -10.54 -0.56
C LEU A 29 2.77 -11.83 -1.38
N LYS A 30 2.86 -12.98 -0.70
CA LYS A 30 2.94 -14.29 -1.38
C LYS A 30 1.70 -14.55 -2.24
N LYS A 31 0.51 -14.27 -1.72
CA LYS A 31 -0.74 -14.46 -2.46
C LYS A 31 -0.86 -13.51 -3.67
N ALA A 32 -0.46 -12.26 -3.51
CA ALA A 32 -0.42 -11.29 -4.62
C ALA A 32 0.56 -11.74 -5.71
N TYR A 33 1.73 -12.24 -5.33
CA TYR A 33 2.71 -12.79 -6.26
C TYR A 33 2.19 -14.04 -6.99
N GLU A 34 1.64 -15.01 -6.26
CA GLU A 34 1.01 -16.21 -6.82
C GLU A 34 -0.06 -15.84 -7.85
N LEU A 35 -0.96 -14.91 -7.51
CA LEU A 35 -2.02 -14.43 -8.41
C LEU A 35 -1.43 -13.80 -9.69
N SER A 36 -0.43 -12.93 -9.52
CA SER A 36 0.19 -12.25 -10.67
C SER A 36 0.83 -13.23 -11.65
N LEU A 37 1.47 -14.29 -11.14
CA LEU A 37 2.09 -15.32 -11.98
C LEU A 37 1.08 -16.27 -12.61
N LEU A 38 0.12 -16.77 -11.83
CA LEU A 38 -0.83 -17.79 -12.29
C LEU A 38 -1.81 -17.26 -13.35
N CYS A 39 -2.13 -15.97 -13.28
CA CYS A 39 -3.16 -15.35 -14.11
C CYS A 39 -2.62 -14.25 -15.03
N ASP A 40 -1.30 -14.08 -15.13
CA ASP A 40 -0.65 -12.97 -15.86
C ASP A 40 -1.29 -11.60 -15.53
N ALA A 41 -1.56 -11.39 -14.24
CA ALA A 41 -2.28 -10.23 -13.75
C ALA A 41 -1.30 -9.17 -13.20
N GLU A 42 -1.49 -7.91 -13.61
CA GLU A 42 -0.77 -6.79 -12.99
C GLU A 42 -1.36 -6.50 -11.60
N VAL A 43 -0.55 -6.71 -10.56
CA VAL A 43 -0.97 -6.52 -9.17
C VAL A 43 -0.05 -5.51 -8.47
N ALA A 44 -0.64 -4.58 -7.73
CA ALA A 44 0.06 -3.65 -6.85
C ALA A 44 -0.54 -3.65 -5.44
N LEU A 45 0.32 -3.58 -4.42
CA LEU A 45 -0.04 -3.42 -3.02
C LEU A 45 0.73 -2.25 -2.40
N ILE A 46 0.00 -1.43 -1.64
CA ILE A 46 0.54 -0.33 -0.84
C ILE A 46 0.02 -0.51 0.59
N ILE A 47 0.94 -0.58 1.56
CA ILE A 47 0.61 -0.84 2.96
C ILE A 47 1.33 0.18 3.85
N PHE A 48 0.56 1.00 4.56
CA PHE A 48 1.09 1.85 5.62
C PHE A 48 0.90 1.19 6.97
N SER A 49 2.00 1.03 7.71
CA SER A 49 1.91 0.60 9.11
C SER A 49 1.42 1.74 10.01
N ALA A 50 0.92 1.41 11.18
CA ALA A 50 0.55 2.39 12.21
C ALA A 50 1.73 3.28 12.69
N ARG A 51 2.97 2.96 12.30
CA ARG A 51 4.17 3.78 12.55
C ARG A 51 4.56 4.64 11.34
N GLY A 52 3.72 4.74 10.31
CA GLY A 52 4.01 5.51 9.10
C GLY A 52 5.03 4.87 8.15
N ARG A 53 5.48 3.63 8.41
CA ARG A 53 6.35 2.90 7.47
C ARG A 53 5.54 2.41 6.28
N LEU A 54 6.01 2.73 5.07
CA LEU A 54 5.51 2.24 3.80
C LEU A 54 6.10 0.84 3.50
N PHE A 55 5.23 -0.05 3.02
CA PHE A 55 5.60 -1.32 2.41
C PHE A 55 4.83 -1.44 1.09
N GLU A 56 5.53 -1.75 0.01
CA GLU A 56 4.94 -1.81 -1.32
C GLU A 56 5.39 -3.05 -2.08
N PHE A 57 4.56 -3.47 -3.04
CA PHE A 57 4.82 -4.55 -3.97
C PHE A 57 4.12 -4.26 -5.28
N SER A 58 4.79 -4.50 -6.40
CA SER A 58 4.25 -4.35 -7.75
C SER A 58 4.83 -5.44 -8.63
N THR A 59 3.99 -6.06 -9.46
CA THR A 59 4.43 -7.02 -10.49
C THR A 59 5.26 -6.32 -11.58
N SER A 60 4.92 -5.06 -11.90
CA SER A 60 5.71 -4.23 -12.81
C SER A 60 6.97 -3.71 -12.13
N SER A 61 8.06 -3.55 -12.89
CA SER A 61 9.35 -3.03 -12.40
C SER A 61 9.25 -1.62 -11.77
N ARG A 62 8.14 -0.91 -11.97
CA ARG A 62 7.88 0.41 -11.38
C ARG A 62 6.41 0.51 -10.92
N MET A 63 6.21 0.66 -9.61
CA MET A 63 4.90 0.95 -8.99
C MET A 63 4.18 2.13 -9.66
N TYR A 64 4.95 3.16 -10.06
CA TYR A 64 4.43 4.33 -10.76
C TYR A 64 3.58 3.99 -11.99
N LYS A 65 4.00 2.99 -12.80
CA LYS A 65 3.26 2.61 -14.01
C LYS A 65 1.88 2.03 -13.69
N THR A 66 1.81 1.19 -12.66
CA THR A 66 0.54 0.61 -12.21
C THR A 66 -0.38 1.69 -11.65
N LEU A 67 0.17 2.67 -10.92
CA LEU A 67 -0.60 3.82 -10.43
C LEU A 67 -1.08 4.75 -11.55
N GLU A 68 -0.26 4.98 -12.57
CA GLU A 68 -0.63 5.74 -13.76
C GLU A 68 -1.76 5.04 -14.52
N ARG A 69 -1.65 3.72 -14.74
CA ARG A 69 -2.73 2.91 -15.33
C ARG A 69 -4.02 3.00 -14.51
N TYR A 70 -3.92 2.88 -13.18
CA TYR A 70 -5.07 3.03 -12.27
C TYR A 70 -5.74 4.40 -12.45
N ARG A 71 -4.95 5.48 -12.43
CA ARG A 71 -5.46 6.85 -12.62
C ARG A 71 -6.15 7.01 -13.96
N SER A 72 -5.55 6.53 -15.05
CA SER A 72 -6.14 6.60 -16.39
C SER A 72 -7.45 5.82 -16.52
N CYS A 73 -7.56 4.66 -15.87
CA CYS A 73 -8.81 3.89 -15.83
C CYS A 73 -9.88 4.55 -14.96
N ASN A 74 -9.50 5.15 -13.82
CA ASN A 74 -10.44 5.83 -12.93
C ASN A 74 -10.97 7.13 -13.55
N PHE A 75 -10.11 7.91 -14.21
CA PHE A 75 -10.52 9.16 -14.88
C PHE A 75 -11.49 8.92 -16.04
N ASN A 76 -11.35 7.80 -16.77
CA ASN A 76 -12.31 7.42 -17.81
C ASN A 76 -13.67 6.98 -17.23
N SER A 77 -13.75 6.74 -15.92
CA SER A 77 -14.97 6.36 -15.21
C SER A 77 -15.67 7.58 -14.58
N GLU A 78 -14.94 8.67 -14.34
CA GLU A 78 -15.38 9.89 -13.66
C GLU A 78 -15.49 11.09 -14.62
N ALA A 79 -16.12 10.89 -15.79
CA ALA A 79 -16.62 12.01 -16.61
C ALA A 79 -17.77 12.81 -15.94
N THR A 80 -17.94 12.68 -14.62
CA THR A 80 -18.73 13.59 -13.78
C THR A 80 -18.07 13.74 -12.39
N ALA A 81 -17.54 14.95 -12.15
CA ALA A 81 -17.21 15.58 -10.86
C ALA A 81 -15.74 15.54 -10.34
N THR A 82 -15.02 16.62 -10.68
CA THR A 82 -13.85 17.30 -10.05
C THR A 82 -13.78 17.19 -8.50
N PRO A 83 -12.58 17.22 -7.85
CA PRO A 83 -11.75 18.44 -7.79
C PRO A 83 -10.21 18.30 -7.78
N GLU A 84 -9.61 19.38 -8.29
CA GLU A 84 -8.21 19.79 -8.46
C GLU A 84 -7.30 19.76 -7.18
N THR A 85 -7.67 19.07 -6.10
CA THR A 85 -7.07 19.31 -4.77
C THR A 85 -5.96 18.33 -4.36
N GLU A 86 -5.78 17.20 -5.04
CA GLU A 86 -4.86 16.13 -4.56
C GLU A 86 -3.39 16.30 -5.00
N LEU A 87 -3.10 17.06 -6.06
CA LEU A 87 -1.72 17.26 -6.53
C LEU A 87 -0.93 18.20 -5.61
N VAL A 88 -1.61 19.18 -4.99
CA VAL A 88 -0.99 20.09 -4.02
C VAL A 88 -0.50 19.31 -2.80
N THR A 89 -1.30 18.34 -2.33
CA THR A 89 -1.01 17.54 -1.15
C THR A 89 0.18 16.58 -1.36
N PHE A 90 0.31 15.94 -2.53
CA PHE A 90 1.46 15.07 -2.81
C PHE A 90 2.77 15.88 -2.96
N SER A 91 2.69 17.06 -3.58
CA SER A 91 3.84 17.96 -3.71
C SER A 91 4.28 18.52 -2.35
N THR A 92 3.34 18.92 -1.48
CA THR A 92 3.68 19.39 -0.12
C THR A 92 4.26 18.27 0.74
N TYR A 93 3.70 17.05 0.72
CA TYR A 93 4.27 15.92 1.47
C TYR A 93 5.67 15.51 0.96
N ALA A 94 5.94 15.61 -0.34
CA ALA A 94 7.24 15.30 -0.91
C ALA A 94 8.30 16.37 -0.57
N LEU A 95 7.93 17.65 -0.60
CA LEU A 95 8.81 18.76 -0.23
C LEU A 95 9.10 18.83 1.27
N ASP A 96 8.10 18.54 2.12
CA ASP A 96 8.26 18.53 3.58
C ASP A 96 9.21 17.38 4.02
N ARG A 97 9.25 16.27 3.28
CA ARG A 97 10.20 15.17 3.52
C ARG A 97 11.63 15.43 3.04
N PHE A 98 11.84 16.31 2.06
CA PHE A 98 13.18 16.62 1.56
C PHE A 98 13.88 17.69 2.41
N ASN A 99 13.13 18.57 3.08
CA ASN A 99 13.70 19.58 3.98
C ASN A 99 13.93 19.08 5.42
N LEU A 100 13.38 17.93 5.82
CA LEU A 100 13.55 17.38 7.18
C LEU A 100 14.69 16.35 7.32
N SER A 101 15.65 16.34 6.40
CA SER A 101 16.90 15.60 6.54
C SER A 101 18.11 16.48 6.91
N PHE A 102 17.90 17.73 7.37
CA PHE A 102 19.00 18.64 7.72
C PHE A 102 18.94 19.34 9.09
N LEU A 103 18.09 18.94 10.03
CA LEU A 103 18.26 19.36 11.44
C LEU A 103 17.83 18.28 12.44
N LYS A 104 18.86 17.74 13.11
CA LYS A 104 18.90 16.84 14.28
C LYS A 104 18.71 15.34 14.02
#